data_AF-A0A9W8MGP6-F1
#
_entry.id   AF-A0A9W8MGP6-F1
#
_cell.length_a   1.000
_cell.length_b   1.000
_cell.length_c   1.000
_cell.angle_alpha   90.00
_cell.angle_beta   90.00
_cell.angle_gamma   90.00
#
_symmetry.space_group_name_H-M   'P 1'
#
loop_
_entity.id
_entity.type
_entity.pdbx_description
1 polymer ?
#
loop_
_entity_poly.entity_id
_entity_poly.type
_entity_poly.pdbx_seq_one_letter_code
_entity_poly.pdbx_strand_id
1 'polypeptide(L)'
;MSSELGIGSDLEILGFDWRSFVKNCRTCGEKNVSGRYVNCRKCSQIIQAKEDERKRRKIQLQLAFAGTLADESGDENATFTKPAQSFVGSDDAIGGGERKELSGAGANIPRKPKTTKAKAKSKVPVPLRGLGGMEKELATMIMKRYVKHQARKRVSRLLLRLPREYHTATALYGGIRSKYNASRKIHLHGFHTIIPTPEIDQKKRLDIVILDSWKIARVPFEYVSPFLSPLLFLLHIPINYADESIQHSRHAPISRQKTKDDSMYNATFECACSTFDPMFQPKGAYEALQWQRQRQKAETNGERGECNGTVKIVVERDTTSHPFGIEGQRISVAIEHPGPEARRV
;
A
#
# COMPACT_ATOMS: atom_id res chain seq x y z
N MET A 1 -14.23 -29.09 65.29
CA MET A 1 -13.34 -28.38 64.35
C MET A 1 -13.45 -29.07 63.01
N SER A 2 -14.40 -28.64 62.19
CA SER A 2 -14.60 -29.14 60.83
C SER A 2 -14.71 -27.91 59.95
N SER A 3 -13.68 -27.68 59.15
CA SER A 3 -13.55 -26.56 58.22
C SER A 3 -14.04 -27.02 56.85
N GLU A 4 -15.28 -26.65 56.52
CA GLU A 4 -15.83 -26.75 55.17
C GLU A 4 -15.41 -25.50 54.38
N LEU A 5 -14.58 -25.71 53.35
CA LEU A 5 -14.21 -24.67 52.38
C LEU A 5 -15.30 -24.61 51.31
N GLY A 6 -16.15 -23.59 51.39
CA GLY A 6 -17.09 -23.22 50.34
C GLY A 6 -16.36 -22.66 49.12
N ILE A 7 -16.39 -23.39 48.01
CA ILE A 7 -16.00 -22.88 46.69
C ILE A 7 -17.21 -22.12 46.14
N GLY A 8 -17.21 -20.80 46.30
CA GLY A 8 -18.18 -19.91 45.66
C GLY A 8 -17.91 -19.84 44.16
N SER A 9 -18.81 -20.36 43.35
CA SER A 9 -18.83 -20.22 41.90
C SER A 9 -19.53 -18.92 41.50
N ASP A 10 -18.89 -17.78 41.76
CA ASP A 10 -19.29 -16.47 41.26
C ASP A 10 -18.51 -16.16 39.97
N LEU A 11 -19.04 -16.62 38.85
CA LEU A 11 -18.58 -16.21 37.52
C LEU A 11 -19.78 -15.87 36.63
N GLU A 12 -20.65 -14.99 37.13
CA GLU A 12 -21.57 -14.20 36.31
C GLU A 12 -20.78 -13.07 35.61
N ILE A 13 -19.85 -13.45 34.74
CA ILE A 13 -19.17 -12.51 33.84
C ILE A 13 -20.12 -12.22 32.67
N LEU A 14 -20.78 -11.07 32.76
CA LEU A 14 -21.42 -10.31 31.69
C LEU A 14 -22.41 -11.11 30.84
N GLY A 15 -23.71 -10.92 31.11
CA GLY A 15 -24.84 -11.35 30.28
C GLY A 15 -24.82 -10.76 28.87
N PHE A 16 -23.83 -11.13 28.07
CA PHE A 16 -23.74 -10.82 26.65
C PHE A 16 -24.62 -11.83 25.92
N ASP A 17 -25.91 -11.50 25.79
CA ASP A 17 -26.87 -12.35 25.09
C ASP A 17 -26.56 -12.37 23.58
N TRP A 18 -25.76 -13.37 23.17
CA TRP A 18 -25.40 -13.63 21.78
C TRP A 18 -26.63 -13.85 20.87
N ARG A 19 -27.83 -14.05 21.43
CA ARG A 19 -29.07 -14.29 20.67
C ARG A 19 -29.65 -13.03 20.03
N SER A 20 -29.16 -11.83 20.36
CA SER A 20 -29.76 -10.56 19.93
C SER A 20 -29.23 -9.96 18.62
N PHE A 21 -28.14 -10.48 18.03
CA PHE A 21 -27.63 -9.95 16.75
C PHE A 21 -28.25 -10.65 15.53
N VAL A 22 -29.56 -10.53 15.40
CA VAL A 22 -30.26 -10.80 14.15
C VAL A 22 -29.95 -9.67 13.17
N LYS A 23 -29.14 -9.96 12.15
CA LYS A 23 -28.86 -9.01 11.06
C LYS A 23 -29.59 -9.45 9.78
N ASN A 24 -29.96 -8.49 8.96
CA ASN A 24 -30.50 -8.76 7.63
C ASN A 24 -29.36 -9.03 6.66
N CYS A 25 -29.55 -9.98 5.74
CA CYS A 25 -28.59 -10.24 4.67
C CYS A 25 -28.38 -8.97 3.83
N ARG A 26 -27.13 -8.54 3.65
CA ARG A 26 -26.83 -7.34 2.86
C ARG A 26 -27.18 -7.48 1.37
N THR A 27 -27.23 -8.71 0.85
CA THR A 27 -27.46 -8.98 -0.57
C THR A 27 -28.93 -9.15 -0.92
N CYS A 28 -29.67 -9.99 -0.17
CA CYS A 28 -31.06 -10.30 -0.46
C CYS A 28 -32.06 -9.74 0.57
N GLY A 29 -31.61 -9.12 1.66
CA GLY A 29 -32.48 -8.57 2.71
C GLY A 29 -33.13 -9.60 3.65
N GLU A 30 -32.88 -10.90 3.45
CA GLU A 30 -33.43 -11.98 4.27
C GLU A 30 -33.07 -11.78 5.76
N LYS A 31 -34.08 -11.80 6.63
CA LYS A 31 -33.94 -11.66 8.08
C LYS A 31 -33.30 -12.92 8.67
N ASN A 32 -32.77 -12.85 9.89
CA ASN A 32 -32.19 -13.99 10.61
C ASN A 32 -30.87 -14.54 10.03
N VAL A 33 -30.00 -13.67 9.54
CA VAL A 33 -28.60 -14.07 9.30
C VAL A 33 -27.89 -14.15 10.65
N SER A 34 -27.26 -15.30 10.92
CA SER A 34 -26.38 -15.47 12.08
C SER A 34 -25.40 -14.31 12.16
N GLY A 35 -25.32 -13.63 13.32
CA GLY A 35 -24.59 -12.37 13.49
C GLY A 35 -23.09 -12.40 13.14
N ARG A 36 -22.52 -13.59 12.92
CA ARG A 36 -21.14 -13.78 12.41
C ARG A 36 -20.99 -13.50 10.91
N TYR A 37 -22.06 -13.53 10.12
CA TYR A 37 -21.99 -13.42 8.66
C TYR A 37 -22.71 -12.18 8.14
N VAL A 38 -22.13 -11.53 7.12
CA VAL A 38 -22.70 -10.32 6.48
C VAL A 38 -23.82 -10.67 5.49
N ASN A 39 -23.75 -11.86 4.89
CA ASN A 39 -24.70 -12.37 3.90
C ASN A 39 -25.27 -13.70 4.37
N CYS A 40 -26.50 -14.03 3.97
CA CYS A 40 -27.07 -15.35 4.18
C CYS A 40 -26.27 -16.41 3.40
N ARG A 41 -26.37 -17.67 3.84
CA ARG A 41 -25.60 -18.80 3.29
C ARG A 41 -25.77 -18.91 1.76
N LYS A 42 -26.99 -18.75 1.25
CA LYS A 42 -27.29 -18.79 -0.19
C LYS A 42 -26.56 -17.68 -0.95
N CYS A 43 -26.64 -16.44 -0.48
CA CYS A 43 -25.94 -15.31 -1.10
C CYS A 43 -24.41 -15.46 -1.03
N SER A 44 -23.88 -15.97 0.08
CA SER A 44 -22.46 -16.25 0.23
C SER A 44 -21.96 -17.27 -0.80
N GLN A 45 -22.71 -18.36 -1.00
CA GLN A 45 -22.39 -19.38 -2.02
C GLN A 45 -22.44 -18.81 -3.45
N ILE A 46 -23.42 -17.98 -3.77
CA ILE A 46 -23.53 -17.32 -5.09
C ILE A 46 -22.33 -16.40 -5.33
N ILE A 47 -21.93 -15.61 -4.33
CA ILE A 47 -20.77 -14.72 -4.44
C ILE A 47 -19.49 -15.53 -4.64
N GLN A 48 -19.32 -16.61 -3.87
CA GLN A 48 -18.16 -17.50 -3.98
C GLN A 48 -18.09 -18.16 -5.36
N ALA A 49 -19.21 -18.69 -5.87
CA ALA A 49 -19.29 -19.26 -7.21
C ALA A 49 -18.92 -18.24 -8.32
N LYS A 50 -19.36 -16.98 -8.19
CA LYS A 50 -18.98 -15.90 -9.12
C LYS A 50 -17.49 -15.56 -9.03
N GLU A 51 -16.89 -15.63 -7.85
CA GLU A 51 -15.45 -15.38 -7.68
C GLU A 51 -14.62 -16.52 -8.27
N ASP A 52 -15.04 -17.76 -8.06
CA ASP A 52 -14.38 -18.95 -8.62
C ASP A 52 -14.46 -18.98 -10.14
N GLU A 53 -15.60 -18.59 -10.72
CA GLU A 53 -15.75 -18.40 -12.17
C GLU A 53 -14.80 -17.32 -12.72
N ARG A 54 -14.63 -16.19 -12.00
CA ARG A 54 -13.64 -15.16 -12.36
C ARG A 54 -12.20 -15.70 -12.29
N LYS A 55 -11.88 -16.54 -11.31
CA LYS A 55 -10.56 -17.19 -11.18
C LYS A 55 -10.32 -18.17 -12.34
N ARG A 56 -11.32 -18.99 -12.70
CA ARG A 56 -11.26 -19.92 -13.85
C ARG A 56 -10.99 -19.18 -15.15
N ARG A 57 -11.74 -18.11 -15.44
CA ARG A 57 -11.52 -17.28 -16.65
C ARG A 57 -10.11 -16.66 -16.68
N LYS A 58 -9.59 -16.24 -15.53
CA LYS A 58 -8.23 -15.69 -15.43
C LYS A 58 -7.16 -16.75 -15.73
N ILE A 59 -7.33 -17.97 -15.21
CA ILE A 59 -6.43 -19.09 -15.51
C ILE A 59 -6.51 -19.47 -16.98
N GLN A 60 -7.72 -19.54 -17.55
CA GLN A 60 -7.92 -19.85 -18.97
C GLN A 60 -7.25 -18.83 -19.89
N LEU A 61 -7.35 -17.53 -19.56
CA LEU A 61 -6.62 -16.46 -20.27
C LEU A 61 -5.10 -16.59 -20.13
N GLN A 62 -4.59 -17.00 -18.97
CA GLN A 62 -3.15 -17.22 -18.77
C GLN A 62 -2.64 -18.42 -19.57
N LEU A 63 -3.41 -19.51 -19.63
CA LEU A 63 -3.07 -20.69 -20.43
C LEU A 63 -3.12 -20.39 -21.94
N ALA A 64 -4.14 -19.66 -22.41
CA ALA A 64 -4.20 -19.22 -23.80
C ALA A 64 -2.98 -18.38 -24.21
N PHE A 65 -2.52 -17.50 -23.31
CA PHE A 65 -1.33 -16.68 -23.55
C PHE A 65 -0.02 -17.49 -23.52
N ALA A 66 0.05 -18.53 -22.68
CA ALA A 66 1.21 -19.42 -22.64
C ALA A 66 1.31 -20.29 -23.90
N GLY A 67 0.18 -20.78 -24.43
CA GLY A 67 0.13 -21.58 -25.65
C GLY A 67 0.65 -20.82 -26.88
N THR A 68 0.28 -19.55 -27.03
CA THR A 68 0.73 -18.73 -28.18
C THR A 68 2.24 -18.46 -28.22
N LEU A 69 2.95 -18.63 -27.10
CA LEU A 69 4.40 -18.44 -27.05
C LEU A 69 5.19 -19.73 -27.35
N ALA A 70 4.54 -20.90 -27.27
CA ALA A 70 5.19 -22.18 -27.55
C ALA A 70 5.28 -22.45 -29.06
N ASP A 71 4.27 -22.05 -29.83
CA ASP A 71 4.19 -22.33 -31.28
C ASP A 71 5.14 -21.47 -32.14
N GLU A 72 5.75 -20.41 -31.61
CA GLU A 72 6.75 -19.61 -32.35
C GLU A 72 8.18 -20.18 -32.25
N SER A 73 8.36 -21.37 -31.67
CA SER A 73 9.68 -22.03 -31.55
C SER A 73 9.87 -23.27 -32.44
N GLY A 74 8.90 -23.61 -33.29
CA GLY A 74 8.95 -24.75 -34.20
C GLY A 74 9.63 -24.45 -35.54
N ASP A 75 10.92 -24.79 -35.62
CA ASP A 75 11.67 -25.27 -36.79
C ASP A 75 11.22 -24.83 -38.20
N GLU A 76 11.77 -23.70 -38.67
CA GLU A 76 11.99 -23.47 -40.10
C GLU A 76 13.17 -24.32 -40.60
N ASN A 77 13.06 -25.66 -40.57
CA ASN A 77 14.01 -26.53 -41.28
C ASN A 77 13.40 -27.88 -41.68
N ALA A 78 12.16 -27.88 -42.18
CA ALA A 78 11.59 -29.04 -42.87
C ALA A 78 11.97 -29.01 -44.35
N THR A 79 13.14 -29.57 -44.65
CA THR A 79 13.50 -30.01 -46.00
C THR A 79 12.57 -31.15 -46.40
N PHE A 80 11.91 -31.00 -47.55
CA PHE A 80 11.07 -32.00 -48.18
C PHE A 80 11.91 -33.20 -48.60
N THR A 81 11.88 -34.28 -47.80
CA THR A 81 12.41 -35.59 -48.20
C THR A 81 11.40 -36.66 -47.81
N LYS A 82 10.85 -37.33 -48.84
CA LYS A 82 10.21 -38.65 -48.74
C LYS A 82 11.17 -39.61 -48.03
N PRO A 83 10.62 -40.57 -47.25
CA PRO A 83 11.01 -41.94 -47.57
C PRO A 83 9.87 -42.95 -47.47
N ALA A 84 10.14 -44.07 -48.14
CA ALA A 84 9.34 -45.25 -48.29
C ALA A 84 9.34 -46.16 -47.04
N GLN A 85 8.42 -47.11 -47.08
CA GLN A 85 8.26 -48.35 -46.31
C GLN A 85 9.56 -48.96 -45.74
N SER A 86 9.52 -49.47 -44.50
CA SER A 86 9.39 -50.92 -44.20
C SER A 86 9.87 -51.29 -42.77
N PHE A 87 9.15 -52.26 -42.18
CA PHE A 87 9.62 -53.43 -41.41
C PHE A 87 10.25 -53.34 -39.99
N VAL A 88 9.53 -53.98 -39.04
CA VAL A 88 9.92 -54.96 -37.98
C VAL A 88 10.86 -54.59 -36.84
N GLY A 89 10.37 -54.83 -35.60
CA GLY A 89 11.02 -55.79 -34.70
C GLY A 89 11.44 -55.32 -33.29
N SER A 90 10.76 -55.91 -32.29
CA SER A 90 11.28 -56.48 -31.02
C SER A 90 12.03 -55.62 -29.98
N ASP A 91 11.38 -55.49 -28.82
CA ASP A 91 11.74 -56.02 -27.48
C ASP A 91 13.16 -55.93 -26.89
N ASP A 92 13.12 -55.57 -25.60
CA ASP A 92 13.93 -56.01 -24.46
C ASP A 92 15.26 -55.34 -24.05
N ALA A 93 15.20 -54.91 -22.77
CA ALA A 93 16.15 -55.18 -21.69
C ALA A 93 17.25 -54.16 -21.28
N ILE A 94 17.10 -53.72 -20.03
CA ILE A 94 18.02 -53.84 -18.87
C ILE A 94 19.45 -53.25 -18.96
N GLY A 95 19.76 -52.39 -17.96
CA GLY A 95 21.11 -52.09 -17.44
C GLY A 95 21.32 -50.60 -17.20
N GLY A 96 21.71 -50.07 -16.03
CA GLY A 96 22.49 -50.63 -14.93
C GLY A 96 23.92 -50.05 -14.96
N GLY A 97 24.26 -49.15 -14.01
CA GLY A 97 25.61 -48.59 -13.81
C GLY A 97 25.88 -47.32 -14.66
N GLU A 98 26.62 -46.30 -14.24
CA GLU A 98 27.57 -46.10 -13.15
C GLU A 98 27.58 -44.60 -12.79
N ARG A 99 27.69 -44.26 -11.50
CA ARG A 99 28.11 -42.91 -11.07
C ARG A 99 29.61 -42.79 -11.27
N LYS A 100 30.01 -42.07 -12.32
CA LYS A 100 31.39 -41.61 -12.50
C LYS A 100 31.49 -40.16 -12.02
N GLU A 101 32.15 -39.98 -10.87
CA GLU A 101 32.78 -38.71 -10.52
C GLU A 101 33.85 -38.41 -11.57
N LEU A 102 33.72 -37.27 -12.25
CA LEU A 102 34.82 -36.64 -12.96
C LEU A 102 34.87 -35.17 -12.56
N SER A 103 35.96 -34.87 -11.88
CA SER A 103 36.52 -33.58 -11.57
C SER A 103 36.81 -32.76 -12.82
N GLY A 104 36.77 -31.44 -12.64
CA GLY A 104 37.73 -30.50 -13.23
C GLY A 104 37.76 -30.38 -14.75
N ALA A 105 37.00 -29.44 -15.29
CA ALA A 105 37.43 -28.66 -16.45
C ALA A 105 36.73 -27.31 -16.44
N GLY A 106 37.53 -26.23 -16.47
CA GLY A 106 37.04 -24.87 -16.55
C GLY A 106 36.08 -24.69 -17.71
N ALA A 107 34.86 -24.24 -17.40
CA ALA A 107 33.87 -23.88 -18.40
C ALA A 107 34.38 -22.67 -19.19
N ASN A 108 35.03 -22.95 -20.33
CA ASN A 108 35.11 -22.02 -21.43
C ASN A 108 33.67 -21.71 -21.84
N ILE A 109 33.16 -20.56 -21.40
CA ILE A 109 31.89 -20.01 -21.85
C ILE A 109 31.99 -19.90 -23.38
N PRO A 110 31.22 -20.69 -24.16
CA PRO A 110 31.24 -20.57 -25.60
C PRO A 110 30.82 -19.14 -25.95
N ARG A 111 31.73 -18.39 -26.55
CA ARG A 111 31.43 -17.07 -27.12
C ARG A 111 30.25 -17.27 -28.06
N LYS A 112 29.09 -16.74 -27.66
CA LYS A 112 27.85 -16.80 -28.45
C LYS A 112 28.20 -16.47 -29.90
N PRO A 113 27.85 -17.33 -30.88
CA PRO A 113 28.06 -17.02 -32.27
C PRO A 113 27.43 -15.67 -32.56
N LYS A 114 28.21 -14.76 -33.16
CA LYS A 114 27.71 -13.48 -33.66
C LYS A 114 26.69 -13.82 -34.75
N THR A 115 25.44 -13.97 -34.35
CA THR A 115 24.32 -14.04 -35.29
C THR A 115 24.30 -12.71 -36.02
N THR A 116 24.77 -12.73 -37.27
CA THR A 116 24.54 -11.67 -38.22
C THR A 116 23.04 -11.49 -38.28
N LYS A 117 22.56 -10.42 -37.63
CA LYS A 117 21.13 -10.06 -37.63
C LYS A 117 20.72 -9.87 -39.08
N ALA A 118 20.19 -10.93 -39.68
CA ALA A 118 19.39 -10.82 -40.88
C ALA A 118 18.32 -9.78 -40.54
N LYS A 119 18.31 -8.67 -41.29
CA LYS A 119 17.31 -7.63 -41.15
C LYS A 119 15.96 -8.27 -41.49
N ALA A 120 15.28 -8.79 -40.46
CA ALA A 120 13.89 -9.21 -40.57
C ALA A 120 13.15 -8.01 -41.17
N LYS A 121 12.67 -8.17 -42.41
CA LYS A 121 11.94 -7.13 -43.11
C LYS A 121 10.76 -6.78 -42.23
N SER A 122 10.81 -5.59 -41.63
CA SER A 122 9.78 -5.08 -40.73
C SER A 122 8.42 -5.24 -41.41
N LYS A 123 7.59 -6.16 -40.92
CA LYS A 123 6.21 -6.26 -41.38
C LYS A 123 5.57 -4.87 -41.20
N VAL A 124 4.95 -4.37 -42.25
CA VAL A 124 4.31 -3.05 -42.25
C VAL A 124 3.29 -3.03 -41.11
N PRO A 125 3.31 -2.03 -40.22
CA PRO A 125 2.39 -1.98 -39.09
C PRO A 125 0.95 -1.96 -39.58
N VAL A 126 0.19 -3.01 -39.25
CA VAL A 126 -1.23 -3.12 -39.60
C VAL A 126 -2.03 -2.15 -38.73
N PRO A 127 -2.86 -1.28 -39.32
CA PRO A 127 -3.67 -0.34 -38.55
C PRO A 127 -4.74 -1.08 -37.74
N LEU A 128 -5.05 -0.57 -36.54
CA LEU A 128 -6.03 -1.18 -35.61
C LEU A 128 -7.42 -1.41 -36.23
N ARG A 129 -7.79 -0.63 -37.26
CA ARG A 129 -9.05 -0.77 -37.99
C ARG A 129 -9.11 -2.05 -38.84
N GLY A 130 -7.97 -2.58 -39.26
CA GLY A 130 -7.86 -3.79 -40.07
C GLY A 130 -7.82 -5.08 -39.26
N LEU A 131 -7.79 -5.01 -37.92
CA LEU A 131 -7.85 -6.17 -37.05
C LEU A 131 -9.32 -6.54 -36.78
N GLY A 132 -9.67 -7.81 -36.96
CA GLY A 132 -10.99 -8.37 -36.67
C GLY A 132 -11.01 -9.21 -35.39
N GLY A 133 -12.20 -9.38 -34.80
CA GLY A 133 -12.43 -10.34 -33.70
C GLY A 133 -11.52 -10.15 -32.47
N MET A 134 -11.00 -11.27 -31.93
CA MET A 134 -10.22 -11.30 -30.69
C MET A 134 -8.89 -10.55 -30.78
N GLU A 135 -8.28 -10.47 -31.96
CA GLU A 135 -7.00 -9.76 -32.16
C GLU A 135 -7.17 -8.25 -31.91
N LYS A 136 -8.29 -7.69 -32.36
CA LYS A 136 -8.64 -6.28 -32.11
C LYS A 136 -8.83 -6.01 -30.62
N GLU A 137 -9.52 -6.91 -29.92
CA GLU A 137 -9.75 -6.78 -28.48
C GLU A 137 -8.44 -6.85 -27.68
N LEU A 138 -7.58 -7.81 -28.02
CA LEU A 138 -6.25 -7.96 -27.40
C LEU A 138 -5.37 -6.73 -27.66
N ALA A 139 -5.28 -6.28 -28.92
CA ALA A 139 -4.53 -5.08 -29.27
C ALA A 139 -5.04 -3.83 -28.52
N THR A 140 -6.36 -3.69 -28.41
CA THR A 140 -6.99 -2.60 -27.63
C THR A 140 -6.66 -2.70 -26.15
N MET A 141 -6.65 -3.90 -25.56
CA MET A 141 -6.28 -4.12 -24.16
C MET A 141 -4.82 -3.73 -23.90
N ILE A 142 -3.91 -4.16 -24.78
CA ILE A 142 -2.47 -3.84 -24.71
C ILE A 142 -2.26 -2.32 -24.83
N MET A 143 -2.90 -1.68 -25.81
CA MET A 143 -2.83 -0.23 -25.99
C MET A 143 -3.36 0.53 -24.76
N LYS A 144 -4.52 0.14 -24.21
CA LYS A 144 -5.06 0.73 -22.98
C LYS A 144 -4.10 0.59 -21.80
N ARG A 145 -3.48 -0.59 -21.63
CA ARG A 145 -2.48 -0.82 -20.57
C ARG A 145 -1.24 0.06 -20.79
N TYR A 146 -0.77 0.17 -22.02
CA TYR A 146 0.37 1.03 -22.37
C TYR A 146 0.08 2.51 -22.12
N VAL A 147 -1.08 3.01 -22.54
CA VAL A 147 -1.51 4.40 -22.27
C VAL A 147 -1.61 4.65 -20.77
N LYS A 148 -2.21 3.72 -20.01
CA LYS A 148 -2.29 3.83 -18.54
C LYS A 148 -0.91 3.83 -17.90
N HIS A 149 0.02 3.02 -18.40
CA HIS A 149 1.40 3.03 -17.94
C HIS A 149 2.10 4.36 -18.27
N GLN A 150 1.96 4.86 -19.50
CA GLN A 150 2.56 6.12 -19.93
C GLN A 150 2.00 7.32 -19.14
N ALA A 151 0.70 7.35 -18.89
CA ALA A 151 0.06 8.35 -18.03
C ALA A 151 0.66 8.33 -16.62
N ARG A 152 0.79 7.14 -16.00
CA ARG A 152 1.45 6.98 -14.70
C ARG A 152 2.91 7.46 -14.73
N LYS A 153 3.66 7.09 -15.78
CA LYS A 153 5.08 7.47 -15.94
C LYS A 153 5.27 8.97 -16.12
N ARG A 154 4.37 9.64 -16.85
CA ARG A 154 4.39 11.11 -17.01
C ARG A 154 4.06 11.82 -15.69
N VAL A 155 3.08 11.34 -14.93
CA VAL A 155 2.78 11.85 -13.58
C VAL A 155 4.00 11.68 -12.67
N SER A 156 4.68 10.54 -12.70
CA SER A 156 5.91 10.32 -11.92
C SER A 156 7.06 11.26 -12.30
N ARG A 157 7.21 11.64 -13.58
CA ARG A 157 8.25 12.57 -14.02
C ARG A 157 7.93 14.04 -13.66
N LEU A 158 6.66 14.44 -13.70
CA LEU A 158 6.24 15.76 -13.25
C LEU A 158 6.34 15.91 -11.71
N LEU A 159 6.17 14.81 -10.97
CA LEU A 159 6.33 14.77 -9.51
C LEU A 159 7.78 14.97 -9.01
N LEU A 160 8.79 14.90 -9.90
CA LEU A 160 10.19 15.16 -9.50
C LEU A 160 10.50 16.64 -9.26
N ARG A 161 9.68 17.56 -9.80
CA ARG A 161 9.71 18.98 -9.47
C ARG A 161 8.35 19.39 -8.93
N LEU A 162 7.99 18.87 -7.76
CA LEU A 162 6.84 19.39 -7.03
C LEU A 162 7.00 20.90 -6.86
N PRO A 163 5.97 21.69 -7.20
CA PRO A 163 5.98 23.10 -6.87
C PRO A 163 6.18 23.24 -5.35
N ARG A 164 6.98 24.22 -4.93
CA ARG A 164 7.13 24.56 -3.50
C ARG A 164 5.80 25.10 -2.93
N GLU A 165 4.94 25.59 -3.81
CA GLU A 165 3.64 26.21 -3.53
C GLU A 165 2.50 25.31 -3.96
N TYR A 166 1.58 25.05 -3.03
CA TYR A 166 0.35 24.32 -3.30
C TYR A 166 -0.85 25.24 -3.10
N HIS A 167 -1.69 25.36 -4.13
CA HIS A 167 -2.89 26.19 -4.07
C HIS A 167 -3.98 25.62 -3.15
N THR A 168 -3.97 24.32 -2.87
CA THR A 168 -4.97 23.67 -2.01
C THR A 168 -4.32 22.75 -0.99
N ALA A 169 -4.95 22.62 0.18
CA ALA A 169 -4.54 21.70 1.23
C ALA A 169 -4.49 20.24 0.73
N THR A 170 -5.50 19.83 -0.04
CA THR A 170 -5.57 18.50 -0.66
C THR A 170 -4.36 18.22 -1.56
N ALA A 171 -3.90 19.21 -2.33
CA ALA A 171 -2.73 19.07 -3.18
C ALA A 171 -1.44 18.96 -2.35
N LEU A 172 -1.30 19.76 -1.28
CA LEU A 172 -0.16 19.66 -0.35
C LEU A 172 -0.08 18.26 0.26
N TYR A 173 -1.15 17.82 0.92
CA TYR A 173 -1.17 16.51 1.60
C TYR A 173 -1.05 15.34 0.63
N GLY A 174 -1.63 15.45 -0.58
CA GLY A 174 -1.43 14.50 -1.67
C GLY A 174 0.03 14.42 -2.13
N GLY A 175 0.71 15.57 -2.23
CA GLY A 175 2.14 15.68 -2.55
C GLY A 175 3.02 15.07 -1.46
N ILE A 176 2.73 15.36 -0.20
CA ILE A 176 3.40 14.76 0.97
C ILE A 176 3.28 13.26 0.93
N ARG A 177 2.05 12.73 0.83
CA ARG A 177 1.79 11.30 0.76
C ARG A 177 2.50 10.64 -0.42
N SER A 178 2.48 11.28 -1.59
CA SER A 178 3.09 10.73 -2.79
C SER A 178 4.62 10.64 -2.66
N LYS A 179 5.28 11.70 -2.17
CA LYS A 179 6.74 11.67 -1.92
C LYS A 179 7.10 10.70 -0.82
N TYR A 180 6.31 10.64 0.24
CA TYR A 180 6.53 9.73 1.35
C TYR A 180 6.54 8.27 0.91
N ASN A 181 5.64 7.90 0.01
CA ASN A 181 5.60 6.55 -0.54
C ASN A 181 6.69 6.28 -1.59
N ALA A 182 7.20 7.32 -2.24
CA ALA A 182 8.19 7.18 -3.30
C ALA A 182 9.63 7.04 -2.76
N SER A 183 9.94 7.68 -1.62
CA SER A 183 11.27 7.65 -1.02
C SER A 183 11.16 7.66 0.50
N ARG A 184 12.01 6.89 1.19
CA ARG A 184 12.19 6.98 2.65
C ARG A 184 13.04 8.18 3.06
N LYS A 185 13.89 8.69 2.16
CA LYS A 185 14.62 9.95 2.35
C LYS A 185 13.81 11.06 1.72
N ILE A 186 13.17 11.89 2.52
CA ILE A 186 12.30 12.95 2.03
C ILE A 186 12.80 14.23 2.65
N HIS A 187 13.06 15.21 1.78
CA HIS A 187 13.01 16.62 2.12
C HIS A 187 11.86 17.17 1.30
N LEU A 188 10.73 17.38 1.96
CA LEU A 188 9.59 18.03 1.35
C LEU A 188 9.40 19.34 2.09
N HIS A 189 9.45 20.42 1.31
CA HIS A 189 8.95 21.72 1.71
C HIS A 189 7.77 22.00 0.81
N GLY A 190 6.62 22.18 1.43
CA GLY A 190 5.41 22.60 0.74
C GLY A 190 4.66 23.55 1.63
N PHE A 191 4.02 24.53 1.00
CA PHE A 191 3.12 25.41 1.71
C PHE A 191 1.80 25.62 0.99
N HIS A 192 0.76 25.84 1.79
CA HIS A 192 -0.54 26.31 1.34
C HIS A 192 -0.99 27.44 2.25
N THR A 193 -1.81 28.34 1.70
CA THR A 193 -2.35 29.47 2.45
C THR A 193 -3.75 29.13 2.96
N ILE A 194 -4.01 29.27 4.27
CA ILE A 194 -5.37 29.23 4.82
C ILE A 194 -5.87 30.66 4.98
N ILE A 195 -7.06 30.94 4.44
CA ILE A 195 -7.74 32.23 4.65
C ILE A 195 -8.11 32.32 6.14
N PRO A 196 -7.74 33.40 6.84
CA PRO A 196 -8.03 33.53 8.23
C PRO A 196 -9.51 33.71 8.49
N THR A 197 -10.02 32.88 9.41
CA THR A 197 -11.29 33.08 10.08
C THR A 197 -11.02 33.60 11.49
N PRO A 198 -11.75 34.64 11.95
CA PRO A 198 -11.55 35.22 13.29
C PRO A 198 -11.87 34.23 14.42
N GLU A 199 -12.64 33.19 14.13
CA GLU A 199 -13.05 32.14 15.08
C GLU A 199 -11.92 31.14 15.42
N ILE A 200 -10.92 31.02 14.54
CA ILE A 200 -9.90 29.98 14.63
C ILE A 200 -8.53 30.62 14.87
N ASP A 201 -8.06 30.52 16.13
CA ASP A 201 -6.72 30.95 16.53
C ASP A 201 -5.60 30.21 15.77
N GLN A 202 -4.43 30.84 15.66
CA GLN A 202 -3.27 30.24 15.00
C GLN A 202 -2.83 28.91 15.65
N LYS A 203 -3.01 28.76 16.98
CA LYS A 203 -2.83 27.49 17.70
C LYS A 203 -3.77 26.39 17.19
N LYS A 204 -5.07 26.69 17.08
CA LYS A 204 -6.08 25.72 16.60
C LYS A 204 -5.79 25.32 15.14
N ARG A 205 -5.33 26.26 14.32
CA ARG A 205 -4.95 25.97 12.93
C ARG A 205 -3.73 25.08 12.83
N LEU A 206 -2.71 25.32 13.66
CA LEU A 206 -1.57 24.40 13.78
C LEU A 206 -2.06 22.99 14.15
N ASP A 207 -2.95 22.86 15.14
CA ASP A 207 -3.50 21.55 15.53
C ASP A 207 -4.31 20.88 14.39
N ILE A 208 -5.07 21.65 13.59
CA ILE A 208 -5.76 21.15 12.39
C ILE A 208 -4.76 20.63 11.35
N VAL A 209 -3.70 21.40 11.06
CA VAL A 209 -2.66 21.00 10.09
C VAL A 209 -1.94 19.74 10.55
N ILE A 210 -1.65 19.63 11.84
CA ILE A 210 -1.05 18.43 12.43
C ILE A 210 -1.98 17.23 12.21
N LEU A 211 -3.26 17.38 12.53
CA LEU A 211 -4.27 16.33 12.34
C LEU A 211 -4.40 15.91 10.87
N ASP A 212 -4.43 16.86 9.94
CA ASP A 212 -4.54 16.57 8.51
C ASP A 212 -3.27 15.92 7.95
N SER A 213 -2.10 16.37 8.37
CA SER A 213 -0.81 15.75 8.02
C SER A 213 -0.78 14.28 8.46
N TRP A 214 -1.31 13.99 9.64
CA TRP A 214 -1.41 12.63 10.16
C TRP A 214 -2.48 11.80 9.44
N LYS A 215 -3.72 12.31 9.33
CA LYS A 215 -4.87 11.56 8.78
C LYS A 215 -4.82 11.42 7.25
N ILE A 216 -4.53 12.51 6.55
CA ILE A 216 -4.63 12.59 5.08
C ILE A 216 -3.31 12.16 4.45
N ALA A 217 -2.20 12.77 4.89
CA ALA A 217 -0.89 12.46 4.32
C ALA A 217 -0.30 11.15 4.87
N ARG A 218 -0.85 10.63 5.98
CA ARG A 218 -0.43 9.37 6.62
C ARG A 218 1.04 9.38 7.01
N VAL A 219 1.55 10.55 7.38
CA VAL A 219 2.92 10.67 7.90
C VAL A 219 2.92 10.09 9.32
N PRO A 220 3.70 9.04 9.60
CA PRO A 220 3.66 8.36 10.88
C PRO A 220 4.53 9.11 11.89
N PHE A 221 4.05 10.25 12.40
CA PHE A 221 4.61 10.86 13.60
C PHE A 221 3.66 10.64 14.77
N GLU A 222 4.22 10.54 15.97
CA GLU A 222 3.42 10.37 17.18
C GLU A 222 2.71 11.67 17.51
N TYR A 223 1.41 11.67 17.25
CA TYR A 223 0.52 12.74 17.64
C TYR A 223 -0.50 12.19 18.63
N VAL A 224 -0.27 12.43 19.91
CA VAL A 224 -1.28 12.22 20.93
C VAL A 224 -2.21 13.42 20.87
N SER A 225 -3.36 13.25 20.19
CA SER A 225 -4.39 14.27 20.20
C SER A 225 -4.85 14.52 21.64
N PRO A 226 -4.81 15.76 22.17
CA PRO A 226 -5.38 16.03 23.49
C PRO A 226 -6.90 15.84 23.54
N PHE A 227 -7.54 15.65 22.38
CA PHE A 227 -8.98 15.46 22.27
C PHE A 227 -9.29 14.31 21.31
N LEU A 228 -10.25 13.47 21.70
CA LEU A 228 -10.96 12.46 20.90
C LEU A 228 -10.45 11.03 21.03
N SER A 229 -10.90 10.39 22.11
CA SER A 229 -11.29 8.97 22.07
C SER A 229 -12.25 8.73 20.89
N PRO A 230 -12.02 7.74 20.03
CA PRO A 230 -12.92 7.40 18.91
C PRO A 230 -14.34 7.00 19.34
N LEU A 231 -14.55 6.68 20.62
CA LEU A 231 -15.87 6.32 21.17
C LEU A 231 -16.78 7.52 21.40
N LEU A 232 -16.25 8.75 21.42
CA LEU A 232 -17.03 9.96 21.66
C LEU A 232 -17.79 10.49 20.44
N PHE A 233 -17.52 10.00 19.22
CA PHE A 233 -18.26 10.41 18.02
C PHE A 233 -19.64 9.73 17.89
N LEU A 234 -19.90 8.66 18.63
CA LEU A 234 -21.18 7.92 18.57
C LEU A 234 -22.15 8.31 19.70
N LEU A 235 -21.68 9.04 20.71
CA LEU A 235 -22.50 9.46 21.84
C LEU A 235 -22.54 10.99 21.86
N HIS A 236 -23.69 11.54 21.47
CA HIS A 236 -24.01 12.97 21.44
C HIS A 236 -24.15 13.55 22.86
N ILE A 237 -23.17 13.34 23.74
CA ILE A 237 -23.20 13.83 25.11
C ILE A 237 -22.50 15.20 25.16
N PRO A 238 -23.16 16.27 25.64
CA PRO A 238 -22.51 17.54 25.89
C PRO A 238 -21.54 17.38 27.06
N ILE A 239 -20.24 17.59 26.81
CA ILE A 239 -19.20 17.49 27.84
C ILE A 239 -19.04 18.86 28.52
N ASN A 240 -19.31 18.91 29.82
CA ASN A 240 -18.83 19.97 30.71
C ASN A 240 -17.35 19.74 31.01
N TYR A 241 -16.54 20.80 30.89
CA TYR A 241 -15.11 20.80 31.14
C TYR A 241 -14.83 20.81 32.65
N ALA A 242 -14.68 19.63 33.25
CA ALA A 242 -14.01 19.48 34.53
C ALA A 242 -13.58 18.02 34.69
N ASP A 243 -12.30 17.74 34.49
CA ASP A 243 -11.41 17.05 35.45
C ASP A 243 -10.16 16.51 34.71
N GLU A 244 -8.99 16.97 35.15
CA GLU A 244 -7.66 16.69 34.60
C GLU A 244 -6.98 15.60 35.43
N SER A 245 -7.18 14.32 35.11
CA SER A 245 -6.27 13.26 35.59
C SER A 245 -6.38 11.95 34.80
N ILE A 246 -5.94 11.95 33.54
CA ILE A 246 -5.60 10.70 32.84
C ILE A 246 -4.12 10.73 32.47
N GLN A 247 -3.34 9.97 33.23
CA GLN A 247 -1.94 9.68 32.91
C GLN A 247 -1.89 8.81 31.64
N HIS A 248 -1.67 9.45 30.49
CA HIS A 248 -1.18 8.79 29.28
C HIS A 248 0.24 9.28 29.00
N SER A 249 1.19 8.56 29.59
CA SER A 249 2.58 8.51 29.13
C SER A 249 2.57 7.99 27.70
N ARG A 250 2.74 8.87 26.71
CA ARG A 250 4.03 9.20 26.07
C ARG A 250 3.84 9.91 24.71
N HIS A 251 4.61 11.00 24.56
CA HIS A 251 4.96 11.75 23.33
C HIS A 251 4.07 12.95 22.93
N ALA A 252 4.23 14.02 23.72
CA ALA A 252 4.03 15.40 23.30
C ALA A 252 5.09 15.81 22.23
N PRO A 253 4.85 16.85 21.42
CA PRO A 253 5.88 17.36 20.50
C PRO A 253 7.18 17.67 21.25
N ILE A 254 8.31 17.35 20.62
CA ILE A 254 9.67 17.61 21.15
C ILE A 254 9.80 19.08 21.55
N SER A 255 9.27 19.96 20.70
CA SER A 255 9.30 21.39 20.92
C SER A 255 8.08 22.03 20.30
N ARG A 256 7.43 22.90 21.09
CA ARG A 256 6.51 23.93 20.61
C ARG A 256 7.14 25.27 20.90
N GLN A 257 7.45 26.05 19.88
CA GLN A 257 7.94 27.41 20.05
C GLN A 257 6.92 28.38 19.46
N LYS A 258 6.81 29.52 20.14
CA LYS A 258 5.98 30.65 19.77
C LYS A 258 6.90 31.87 19.69
N THR A 259 6.78 32.66 18.64
CA THR A 259 7.44 33.98 18.61
C THR A 259 6.81 34.92 19.62
N LYS A 260 7.56 35.92 20.10
CA LYS A 260 7.04 36.94 21.03
C LYS A 260 5.80 37.66 20.47
N ASP A 261 5.75 37.85 19.16
CA ASP A 261 4.68 38.60 18.49
C ASP A 261 3.52 37.72 18.00
N ASP A 262 3.51 36.43 18.37
CA ASP A 262 2.52 35.45 17.93
C ASP A 262 2.40 35.27 16.40
N SER A 263 3.33 35.83 15.64
CA SER A 263 3.34 35.77 14.16
C SER A 263 3.68 34.38 13.63
N MET A 264 4.40 33.56 14.41
CA MET A 264 4.81 32.20 14.05
C MET A 264 4.60 31.22 15.20
N TYR A 265 4.04 30.06 14.84
CA TYR A 265 3.98 28.88 15.70
C TYR A 265 4.70 27.73 15.02
N ASN A 266 5.53 27.01 15.77
CA ASN A 266 6.15 25.80 15.29
C ASN A 266 5.87 24.61 16.23
N ALA A 267 5.79 23.43 15.63
CA ALA A 267 5.75 22.17 16.34
C ALA A 267 6.72 21.20 15.66
N THR A 268 7.57 20.57 16.45
CA THR A 268 8.51 19.54 15.99
C THR A 268 8.17 18.21 16.64
N PHE A 269 8.03 17.18 15.82
CA PHE A 269 7.71 15.81 16.23
C PHE A 269 8.83 14.87 15.82
N GLU A 270 9.09 13.84 16.62
CA GLU A 270 9.90 12.71 16.19
C GLU A 270 9.05 11.86 15.24
N CYS A 271 9.67 11.37 14.17
CA CYS A 271 8.98 10.41 13.33
C CYS A 271 8.93 9.06 14.03
N ALA A 272 7.71 8.59 14.27
CA ALA A 272 7.39 7.25 14.73
C ALA A 272 7.41 6.22 13.58
N CYS A 273 8.10 6.55 12.49
CA CYS A 273 8.33 5.65 11.38
C CYS A 273 9.08 4.42 11.92
N SER A 274 8.38 3.33 12.19
CA SER A 274 9.03 2.05 12.44
C SER A 274 9.73 1.60 11.15
N THR A 275 10.81 0.83 11.27
CA THR A 275 11.44 0.13 10.13
C THR A 275 10.44 -0.64 9.25
N PHE A 276 9.28 -0.98 9.81
CA PHE A 276 8.12 -1.53 9.13
C PHE A 276 7.27 -0.45 8.47
N ASP A 277 7.05 -0.60 7.17
CA ASP A 277 6.15 0.25 6.40
C ASP A 277 4.71 0.12 6.98
N PRO A 278 4.18 1.16 7.65
CA PRO A 278 2.82 1.11 8.21
C PRO A 278 1.75 1.06 7.11
N MET A 279 2.15 1.30 5.85
CA MET A 279 1.27 1.24 4.69
C MET A 279 1.41 -0.05 3.88
N PHE A 280 2.17 -1.04 4.35
CA PHE A 280 2.10 -2.37 3.77
C PHE A 280 0.70 -2.94 3.98
N GLN A 281 -0.10 -2.91 2.90
CA GLN A 281 -1.41 -3.55 2.85
C GLN A 281 -1.22 -4.94 2.26
N PRO A 282 -1.15 -6.00 3.09
CA PRO A 282 -1.01 -7.36 2.59
C PRO A 282 -2.18 -7.68 1.65
N LYS A 283 -1.90 -8.23 0.46
CA LYS A 283 -2.90 -8.53 -0.56
C LYS A 283 -3.62 -9.86 -0.31
N GLY A 284 -3.30 -10.54 0.78
CA GLY A 284 -3.92 -11.79 1.19
C GLY A 284 -3.55 -12.18 2.62
N ALA A 285 -4.25 -13.19 3.14
CA ALA A 285 -4.08 -13.67 4.51
C ALA A 285 -2.65 -14.14 4.82
N TYR A 286 -1.97 -14.75 3.86
CA TYR A 286 -0.59 -15.23 4.02
C TYR A 286 0.42 -14.09 4.17
N GLU A 287 0.36 -13.07 3.30
CA GLU A 287 1.21 -11.88 3.41
C GLU A 287 0.94 -11.11 4.71
N ALA A 288 -0.33 -11.08 5.16
CA ALA A 288 -0.70 -10.42 6.41
C ALA A 288 -0.06 -11.12 7.62
N LEU A 289 -0.10 -12.46 7.63
CA LEU A 289 0.51 -13.26 8.68
C LEU A 289 2.04 -13.11 8.69
N GLN A 290 2.67 -13.10 7.52
CA GLN A 290 4.12 -12.88 7.43
C GLN A 290 4.51 -11.48 7.92
N TRP A 291 3.78 -10.45 7.52
CA TRP A 291 4.02 -9.08 7.98
C TRP A 291 3.84 -8.97 9.50
N GLN A 292 2.80 -9.57 10.07
CA GLN A 292 2.56 -9.58 11.51
C GLN A 292 3.68 -10.31 12.28
N ARG A 293 4.17 -11.45 11.77
CA ARG A 293 5.30 -12.18 12.36
C ARG A 293 6.60 -11.38 12.32
N GLN A 294 6.89 -10.71 11.21
CA GLN A 294 8.08 -9.86 11.10
C GLN A 294 8.00 -8.67 12.06
N ARG A 295 6.82 -8.05 12.19
CA ARG A 295 6.58 -6.97 13.15
C ARG A 295 6.78 -7.43 14.59
N GLN A 296 6.18 -8.56 14.98
CA GLN A 296 6.37 -9.13 16.32
C GLN A 296 7.82 -9.49 16.59
N LYS A 297 8.52 -10.09 15.61
CA LYS A 297 9.94 -10.42 15.74
C LYS A 297 10.80 -9.17 15.96
N ALA A 298 10.52 -8.08 15.25
CA ALA A 298 11.23 -6.83 15.43
C ALA A 298 10.90 -6.15 16.77
N GLU A 299 9.66 -6.29 17.25
CA GLU A 299 9.25 -5.85 18.59
C GLU A 299 9.98 -6.64 19.69
N THR A 300 10.07 -7.97 19.57
CA THR A 300 10.75 -8.82 20.56
C THR A 300 12.26 -8.66 20.54
N ASN A 301 12.86 -8.39 19.38
CA ASN A 301 14.30 -8.21 19.25
C ASN A 301 14.79 -6.82 19.68
N GLY A 302 13.89 -5.90 20.06
CA GLY A 302 14.25 -4.50 20.27
C GLY A 302 14.74 -3.80 18.98
N GLU A 303 14.53 -4.41 17.82
CA GLU A 303 14.89 -3.89 16.49
C GLU A 303 13.87 -2.86 15.98
N ARG A 304 13.07 -2.24 16.87
CA ARG A 304 12.33 -1.03 16.53
C ARG A 304 13.34 0.07 16.26
N GLY A 305 13.77 0.12 15.01
CA GLY A 305 14.62 1.16 14.55
C GLY A 305 13.80 2.44 14.45
N GLU A 306 13.80 3.24 15.50
CA GLU A 306 13.43 4.65 15.41
C GLU A 306 14.24 5.26 14.28
N CYS A 307 13.54 5.80 13.31
CA CYS A 307 14.20 6.37 12.14
C CYS A 307 14.96 7.66 12.45
N ASN A 308 14.83 8.21 13.66
CA ASN A 308 15.35 9.52 14.08
C ASN A 308 14.95 10.65 13.10
N GLY A 309 13.86 10.46 12.36
CA GLY A 309 13.30 11.49 11.50
C GLY A 309 12.63 12.57 12.33
N THR A 310 12.57 13.78 11.79
CA THR A 310 11.86 14.88 12.41
C THR A 310 10.79 15.42 11.45
N VAL A 311 9.63 15.76 12.00
CA VAL A 311 8.55 16.44 11.30
C VAL A 311 8.39 17.81 11.93
N LYS A 312 8.78 18.84 11.20
CA LYS A 312 8.65 20.24 11.61
C LYS A 312 7.49 20.87 10.85
N ILE A 313 6.47 21.30 11.59
CA ILE A 313 5.32 22.02 11.06
C ILE A 313 5.43 23.45 11.57
N VAL A 314 5.44 24.40 10.64
CA VAL A 314 5.53 25.83 10.92
C VAL A 314 4.31 26.52 10.33
N VAL A 315 3.66 27.36 11.12
CA VAL A 315 2.53 28.18 10.69
C VAL A 315 2.90 29.64 10.90
N GLU A 316 3.09 30.36 9.82
CA GLU A 316 3.46 31.77 9.77
C GLU A 316 2.29 32.61 9.25
N ARG A 317 2.16 33.84 9.74
CA ARG A 317 1.29 34.84 9.12
C ARG A 317 1.84 35.22 7.75
N ASP A 318 0.98 35.26 6.74
CA ASP A 318 1.34 35.50 5.35
C ASP A 318 0.61 36.73 4.83
N THR A 319 1.26 37.88 4.79
CA THR A 319 0.65 39.13 4.34
C THR A 319 0.84 39.38 2.85
N THR A 320 1.74 38.66 2.19
CA THR A 320 2.26 39.01 0.86
C THR A 320 1.77 38.12 -0.26
N SER A 321 1.39 36.86 0.02
CA SER A 321 1.16 35.88 -1.05
C SER A 321 -0.23 35.97 -1.68
N HIS A 322 -1.19 36.64 -1.03
CA HIS A 322 -2.53 36.78 -1.56
C HIS A 322 -2.63 37.99 -2.51
N PRO A 323 -3.11 37.83 -3.76
CA PRO A 323 -3.15 38.91 -4.75
C PRO A 323 -4.05 40.09 -4.36
N PHE A 324 -4.99 39.87 -3.45
CA PHE A 324 -5.90 40.91 -2.95
C PHE A 324 -5.46 41.52 -1.61
N GLY A 325 -4.23 41.29 -1.16
CA GLY A 325 -3.72 41.82 0.12
C GLY A 325 -4.44 41.29 1.36
N ILE A 326 -5.19 40.19 1.22
CA ILE A 326 -5.85 39.52 2.33
C ILE A 326 -4.75 38.80 3.12
N GLU A 327 -4.64 39.11 4.40
CA GLU A 327 -3.75 38.36 5.28
C GLU A 327 -4.12 36.88 5.20
N GLY A 328 -3.16 36.04 4.87
CA GLY A 328 -3.25 34.59 4.88
C GLY A 328 -2.43 34.01 6.02
N GLN A 329 -2.35 32.68 6.05
CA GLN A 329 -1.35 31.98 6.83
C GLN A 329 -0.63 30.96 5.98
N ARG A 330 0.69 31.03 5.97
CA ARG A 330 1.56 30.11 5.27
C ARG A 330 1.92 28.96 6.20
N ILE A 331 1.52 27.75 5.80
CA ILE A 331 1.86 26.54 6.51
C ILE A 331 3.03 25.88 5.82
N SER A 332 4.17 25.78 6.48
CA SER A 332 5.34 25.07 5.97
C SER A 332 5.46 23.74 6.70
N VAL A 333 5.29 22.64 5.97
CA VAL A 333 5.58 21.29 6.48
C VAL A 333 6.94 20.88 5.95
N ALA A 334 7.88 20.64 6.87
CA ALA A 334 9.19 20.09 6.60
C ALA A 334 9.28 18.71 7.25
N ILE A 335 9.53 17.70 6.43
CA ILE A 335 9.77 16.33 6.90
C ILE A 335 11.21 16.02 6.54
N GLU A 336 12.01 15.64 7.54
CA GLU A 336 13.38 15.18 7.38
C GLU A 336 13.46 13.75 7.89
N HIS A 337 13.68 12.83 6.98
CA HIS A 337 13.80 11.42 7.33
C HIS A 337 15.18 10.94 6.87
N PRO A 338 16.14 10.73 7.79
CA PRO A 338 17.37 10.08 7.44
C PRO A 338 16.98 8.63 7.12
N GLY A 339 17.23 8.18 5.89
CA GLY A 339 16.80 6.85 5.46
C GLY A 339 17.40 5.75 6.34
N PRO A 340 17.00 4.48 6.16
CA PRO A 340 17.45 3.35 6.99
C PRO A 340 18.98 3.17 7.01
N GLU A 341 19.69 3.74 6.05
CA GLU A 341 21.15 3.70 5.92
C GLU A 341 21.90 4.63 6.90
N ALA A 342 21.23 5.59 7.53
CA ALA A 342 21.87 6.60 8.38
C ALA A 342 22.33 6.08 9.75
N ARG A 343 22.07 4.81 10.08
CA ARG A 343 22.41 4.16 11.36
C ARG A 343 23.85 3.62 11.45
N ARG A 344 24.80 4.10 10.65
CA ARG A 344 26.20 3.68 10.74
C ARG A 344 27.09 4.82 11.22
N VAL A 345 27.17 5.02 12.52
CA VAL A 345 28.36 5.54 13.21
C VAL A 345 28.49 4.81 14.53
#